data_AF-A0A7R9VLX1-F1
#
_entry.id   AF-A0A7R9VLX1-F1
#
_cell.length_a   1.000
_cell.length_b   1.000
_cell.length_c   1.000
_cell.angle_alpha   90.00
_cell.angle_beta   90.00
_cell.angle_gamma   90.00
#
_symmetry.space_group_name_H-M   'P 1'
#
loop_
_entity.id
_entity.type
_entity.pdbx_description
1 polymer ?
#
loop_
_entity_poly.entity_id
_entity_poly.type
_entity_poly.pdbx_seq_one_letter_code
_entity_poly.pdbx_strand_id
1 'polypeptide(L)'
;YCIPNYQVSIQARPTAACSTTESAFMALDGPIKTSRTENKSPYTIFSDSRGNIFGRDLLPGAYTIDSKVFSRDHLQGHLVVQREFQFEAKFCHPLEPVVQK
;
A
#
# COMPACT_ATOMS: atom_id res chain seq x y z
N TYR A 1 -18.66 -21.48 0.82
CA TYR A 1 -17.39 -20.94 1.34
C TYR A 1 -17.51 -19.43 1.32
N CYS A 2 -17.44 -18.76 2.47
CA CYS A 2 -17.13 -17.34 2.48
C CYS A 2 -15.60 -17.30 2.52
N ILE A 3 -14.95 -17.06 1.38
CA ILE A 3 -13.58 -16.53 1.44
C ILE A 3 -13.82 -15.06 1.74
N PRO A 4 -13.63 -14.59 2.99
CA PRO A 4 -13.81 -13.18 3.23
C PRO A 4 -12.78 -12.44 2.36
N ASN A 5 -13.31 -11.61 1.46
CA ASN A 5 -12.54 -10.76 0.57
C ASN A 5 -11.99 -9.59 1.41
N TYR A 6 -10.86 -9.83 2.08
CA TYR A 6 -10.19 -8.82 2.89
C TYR A 6 -9.19 -8.07 2.02
N GLN A 7 -9.70 -7.07 1.32
CA GLN A 7 -8.86 -6.18 0.54
C GLN A 7 -8.11 -5.22 1.46
N VAL A 8 -6.79 -5.22 1.34
CA VAL A 8 -5.90 -4.31 2.06
C VAL A 8 -5.38 -3.26 1.09
N SER A 9 -5.21 -2.05 1.60
CA SER A 9 -4.50 -0.97 0.91
C SER A 9 -3.60 -0.23 1.89
N ILE A 10 -2.55 0.38 1.36
CA ILE A 10 -1.60 1.18 2.12
C ILE A 10 -1.66 2.61 1.58
N GLN A 11 -1.80 3.58 2.48
CA GLN A 11 -1.87 4.99 2.15
C GLN A 11 -0.72 5.75 2.83
N ALA A 12 0.06 6.50 2.05
CA ALA A 12 0.98 7.48 2.59
C ALA A 12 0.21 8.76 2.96
N ARG A 13 0.30 9.20 4.22
CA ARG A 13 -0.35 10.41 4.73
C ARG A 13 0.70 11.39 5.31
N PRO A 14 1.37 12.18 4.47
CA PRO A 14 2.24 13.26 4.94
C PRO A 14 1.46 14.19 5.88
N THR A 15 2.02 14.51 7.04
CA THR A 15 1.39 15.44 7.98
C THR A 15 1.60 16.90 7.54
N ALA A 16 0.96 17.85 8.22
CA ALA A 16 1.11 19.29 7.93
C ALA A 16 2.58 19.79 7.99
N ALA A 17 3.48 19.06 8.66
CA ALA A 17 4.91 19.33 8.64
C ALA A 17 5.56 19.11 7.26
N CYS A 18 4.90 18.39 6.37
CA CYS A 18 5.30 18.11 4.99
C CYS A 18 4.44 18.90 3.99
N SER A 19 4.23 20.20 4.25
CA SER A 19 3.26 21.09 3.57
C SER A 19 3.48 21.28 2.07
N THR A 20 4.59 20.79 1.52
CA THR A 20 4.94 20.87 0.10
C THR A 20 4.74 19.56 -0.66
N THR A 21 4.13 18.52 -0.06
CA THR A 21 4.05 17.21 -0.73
C THR A 21 3.05 17.23 -1.89
N GLU A 22 3.56 17.05 -3.10
CA GLU A 22 2.77 17.01 -4.33
C GLU A 22 2.83 15.65 -5.05
N SER A 23 3.79 14.79 -4.71
CA SER A 23 3.76 13.40 -5.17
C SER A 23 4.32 12.41 -4.16
N ALA A 24 3.94 11.15 -4.33
CA ALA A 24 4.43 10.03 -3.55
C ALA A 24 4.71 8.83 -4.45
N PHE A 25 5.85 8.19 -4.26
CA PHE A 25 6.16 6.88 -4.76
C PHE A 25 6.01 5.86 -3.63
N MET A 26 5.36 4.74 -3.90
CA MET A 26 5.34 3.59 -3.00
C MET A 26 5.65 2.31 -3.76
N ALA A 27 6.41 1.42 -3.14
CA ALA A 27 6.72 0.10 -3.68
C ALA A 27 6.51 -0.96 -2.61
N LEU A 28 5.57 -1.87 -2.86
CA LEU A 28 5.33 -3.06 -2.07
C LEU A 28 6.12 -4.21 -2.69
N ASP A 29 6.96 -4.85 -1.88
CA ASP A 29 7.67 -6.06 -2.22
C ASP A 29 7.29 -7.20 -1.26
N GLY A 30 7.26 -8.43 -1.76
CA GLY A 30 6.79 -9.61 -1.03
C GLY A 30 6.10 -10.62 -1.95
N PRO A 31 5.20 -11.47 -1.41
CA PRO A 31 4.39 -12.40 -2.20
C PRO A 31 3.55 -11.73 -3.30
N ILE A 32 3.11 -10.50 -3.07
CA ILE A 32 2.55 -9.61 -4.10
C ILE A 32 3.47 -8.40 -4.23
N LYS A 33 3.83 -8.06 -5.47
CA LYS A 33 4.70 -6.93 -5.80
C LYS A 33 3.95 -5.90 -6.61
N THR A 34 4.07 -4.63 -6.24
CA THR A 34 3.55 -3.51 -7.01
C THR A 34 4.30 -2.24 -6.65
N SER A 35 4.32 -1.29 -7.57
CA SER A 35 4.79 0.06 -7.29
C SER A 35 3.87 1.08 -7.92
N ARG A 36 3.78 2.26 -7.31
CA ARG A 36 2.87 3.30 -7.77
C ARG A 36 3.43 4.68 -7.48
N THR A 37 3.26 5.56 -8.46
CA THR A 37 3.46 7.01 -8.31
C THR A 37 2.10 7.67 -8.30
N GLU A 38 1.85 8.47 -7.28
CA GLU A 38 0.63 9.28 -7.12
C GLU A 38 1.02 10.75 -7.08
N ASN A 39 0.37 11.57 -7.92
CA ASN A 39 0.63 13.02 -8.03
C ASN A 39 -0.45 13.86 -7.34
N LYS A 40 -1.37 13.19 -6.63
CA LYS A 40 -2.45 13.86 -5.92
C LYS A 40 -2.87 12.99 -4.75
N SER A 41 -3.10 13.64 -3.61
CA SER A 41 -3.67 12.97 -2.44
C SER A 41 -5.12 12.53 -2.76
N PRO A 42 -5.55 11.32 -2.34
CA PRO A 42 -4.85 10.40 -1.43
C PRO A 42 -3.78 9.52 -2.12
N TYR A 43 -2.56 9.53 -1.57
CA TYR A 43 -1.45 8.70 -2.06
C TYR A 43 -1.62 7.24 -1.63
N THR A 44 -2.09 6.37 -2.52
CA THR A 44 -2.40 4.96 -2.21
C THR A 44 -1.67 3.97 -3.11
N ILE A 45 -1.25 2.81 -2.57
CA ILE A 45 -0.49 1.81 -3.34
C ILE A 45 -1.33 1.09 -4.41
N PHE A 46 -2.65 1.00 -4.20
CA PHE A 46 -3.58 0.34 -5.12
C PHE A 46 -4.57 1.31 -5.80
N SER A 47 -4.27 2.61 -5.82
CA SER A 47 -5.13 3.69 -6.33
C SER A 47 -6.33 3.99 -5.45
N ASP A 48 -6.91 5.16 -5.68
CA ASP A 48 -8.28 5.48 -5.36
C ASP A 48 -9.06 5.91 -6.62
N SER A 49 -10.37 6.04 -6.49
CA SER A 49 -11.22 6.73 -7.46
C SER A 49 -12.31 7.49 -6.73
N ARG A 50 -12.38 8.81 -6.97
CA ARG A 50 -13.36 9.71 -6.32
C ARG A 50 -13.32 9.60 -4.78
N GLY A 51 -12.12 9.40 -4.21
CA GLY A 51 -11.92 9.23 -2.76
C GLY A 51 -12.15 7.81 -2.24
N ASN A 52 -12.60 6.87 -3.09
CA ASN A 52 -12.70 5.46 -2.72
C ASN A 52 -11.35 4.78 -2.93
N ILE A 53 -10.68 4.42 -1.84
CA ILE A 53 -9.41 3.69 -1.88
C ILE A 53 -9.68 2.24 -2.29
N PHE A 54 -8.99 1.77 -3.33
CA PHE A 54 -9.04 0.37 -3.73
C PHE A 54 -8.04 -0.44 -2.91
N GLY A 55 -8.38 -1.71 -2.67
CA GLY A 55 -7.47 -2.67 -2.06
C GLY A 55 -7.25 -3.90 -2.92
N ARG A 56 -6.40 -4.79 -2.42
CA ARG A 56 -6.11 -6.12 -2.98
C ARG A 56 -6.04 -7.14 -1.85
N ASP A 57 -6.39 -8.38 -2.17
CA ASP A 57 -6.11 -9.51 -1.29
C ASP A 57 -4.60 -9.70 -1.22
N LEU A 58 -4.03 -9.67 -0.01
CA LEU A 58 -2.62 -10.01 0.20
C LEU A 58 -2.48 -11.51 0.47
N LEU A 59 -1.50 -12.13 -0.18
CA LEU A 59 -1.10 -13.50 0.17
C LEU A 59 -0.31 -13.48 1.49
N PRO A 60 -0.39 -14.52 2.33
CA PRO A 60 0.45 -14.62 3.51
C PRO A 60 1.94 -14.57 3.18
N GLY A 61 2.71 -13.92 4.06
CA GLY A 61 4.15 -13.80 3.93
C GLY A 61 4.66 -12.43 4.40
N ALA A 62 5.98 -12.28 4.36
CA ALA A 62 6.64 -11.04 4.71
C ALA A 62 6.58 -10.04 3.54
N TYR A 63 6.33 -8.78 3.88
CA TYR A 63 6.29 -7.67 2.94
C TYR A 63 7.17 -6.53 3.42
N THR A 64 7.72 -5.80 2.46
CA THR A 64 8.40 -4.52 2.67
C THR A 64 7.68 -3.45 1.84
N ILE A 65 7.43 -2.29 2.43
CA ILE A 65 6.89 -1.12 1.74
C ILE A 65 7.92 0.02 1.81
N ASP A 66 8.48 0.41 0.67
CA ASP A 66 9.26 1.65 0.52
C ASP A 66 8.29 2.77 0.12
N SER A 67 8.35 3.91 0.81
CA SER A 67 7.52 5.08 0.54
C SER A 67 8.38 6.33 0.54
N LYS A 68 8.29 7.10 -0.55
CA LYS A 68 9.02 8.34 -0.79
C LYS A 68 8.02 9.42 -1.17
N VAL A 69 8.13 10.59 -0.57
CA VAL A 69 7.28 11.72 -0.93
C VAL A 69 8.11 12.93 -1.33
N PHE A 70 7.64 13.63 -2.35
CA PHE A 70 8.39 14.65 -3.06
C PHE A 70 7.64 15.98 -3.06
N SER A 71 8.42 17.06 -3.09
CA SER A 71 7.89 18.42 -2.98
C SER A 71 7.24 18.96 -4.26
N ARG A 72 7.32 18.21 -5.37
CA ARG A 72 6.64 18.50 -6.64
C ARG A 72 6.00 17.25 -7.20
N ASP A 73 5.08 17.43 -8.14
CA ASP A 73 4.47 16.32 -8.85
C ASP A 73 5.50 15.46 -9.64
N HIS A 74 5.09 14.28 -10.10
CA HIS A 74 5.88 13.36 -10.92
C HIS A 74 7.24 12.98 -10.32
N LEU A 75 7.32 12.86 -8.98
CA LEU A 75 8.54 12.58 -8.23
C LEU A 75 9.65 13.64 -8.41
N GLN A 76 9.27 14.87 -8.77
CA GLN A 76 10.20 15.98 -8.94
C GLN A 76 10.38 16.78 -7.64
N GLY A 77 11.30 17.74 -7.65
CA GLY A 77 11.60 18.57 -6.50
C GLY A 77 12.44 17.83 -5.45
N HIS A 78 12.32 18.24 -4.19
CA HIS A 78 13.09 17.66 -3.10
C HIS A 78 12.37 16.45 -2.52
N LEU A 79 13.13 15.40 -2.21
CA LEU A 79 12.66 14.31 -1.35
C LEU A 79 12.38 14.89 0.04
N VAL A 80 11.12 14.92 0.44
CA VAL A 80 10.70 15.47 1.74
C VAL A 80 10.92 14.44 2.84
N VAL A 81 10.47 13.20 2.59
CA VAL A 81 10.71 12.08 3.49
C VAL A 81 10.71 10.76 2.72
N GLN A 82 11.54 9.83 3.20
CA GLN A 82 11.51 8.43 2.83
C GLN A 82 11.33 7.57 4.08
N ARG A 83 10.53 6.51 3.96
CA ARG A 83 10.33 5.49 4.98
C ARG A 83 10.24 4.12 4.36
N GLU A 84 10.81 3.16 5.06
CA GLU A 84 10.58 1.75 4.82
C GLU A 84 9.82 1.17 6.02
N PHE A 85 8.83 0.32 5.75
CA PHE A 85 8.16 -0.46 6.78
C PHE A 85 8.13 -1.93 6.37
N GLN A 86 8.26 -2.81 7.35
CA GLN A 86 8.17 -4.25 7.15
C GLN A 86 6.98 -4.77 7.95
N PHE A 87 6.21 -5.68 7.34
CA PHE A 87 5.07 -6.34 7.99
C PHE A 87 4.88 -7.75 7.47
N GLU A 88 4.12 -8.56 8.19
CA GLU A 88 3.80 -9.94 7.80
C GLU A 88 2.28 -10.10 7.68
N ALA A 89 1.81 -10.62 6.55
CA ALA A 89 0.41 -11.02 6.39
C ALA A 89 0.26 -12.49 6.80
N LYS A 90 -0.76 -12.79 7.62
CA LYS A 90 -1.11 -14.15 8.05
C LYS A 90 -2.59 -14.39 7.85
N PHE A 91 -2.95 -15.62 7.47
CA PHE A 91 -4.33 -16.05 7.64
C PHE A 91 -4.59 -16.37 9.11
N CYS A 92 -5.72 -15.89 9.64
CA CYS A 92 -6.10 -16.15 11.03
C CYS A 92 -6.51 -17.62 11.26
N HIS A 93 -6.76 -18.39 10.20
CA HIS A 93 -6.96 -19.84 10.24
C HIS A 93 -6.29 -20.49 9.02
N PRO A 94 -5.69 -21.69 9.14
CA PRO A 94 -5.31 -22.48 7.98
C PRO A 94 -6.54 -22.72 7.09
N LEU A 95 -6.37 -22.75 5.77
CA LEU A 95 -7.39 -23.33 4.90
C LEU A 95 -7.43 -24.83 5.20
N GLU A 96 -8.20 -25.24 6.22
CA GLU A 96 -8.38 -26.66 6.51
C GLU A 96 -9.03 -27.32 5.28
N PRO A 97 -8.49 -28.46 4.81
CA PRO A 97 -9.16 -29.23 3.77
C PRO A 97 -10.50 -29.71 4.34
N VAL A 98 -11.60 -29.36 3.67
CA VAL A 98 -12.90 -29.97 3.98
C VAL A 98 -12.78 -31.46 3.67
N VAL A 99 -12.70 -32.29 4.71
CA VAL A 99 -12.96 -33.71 4.59
C VAL A 99 -14.45 -33.84 4.26
N GLN A 100 -14.77 -33.98 2.98
CA GLN A 100 -16.10 -34.41 2.56
C GLN A 100 -16.27 -35.85 3.09
N LYS A 101 -17.13 -36.01 4.09
CA LYS A 101 -17.64 -37.32 4.51
C LYS A 101 -18.85 -37.69 3.67
#